data_AF-A0A835I4H1-F1
#
_entry.id   AF-A0A835I4H1-F1
#
_cell.length_a   1.000
_cell.length_b   1.000
_cell.length_c   1.000
_cell.angle_alpha   90.00
_cell.angle_beta   90.00
_cell.angle_gamma   90.00
#
_symmetry.space_group_name_H-M   'P 1'
#
loop_
_entity.id
_entity.type
_entity.pdbx_description
1 polymer ?
#
loop_
_entity_poly.entity_id
_entity_poly.type
_entity_poly.pdbx_seq_one_letter_code
_entity_poly.pdbx_strand_id
1 'polypeptide(L)'
;MGNGIIYTRTKPDDFTVPPTWIPFPNNLVFRLYEIMKLWASSNEVEANISDVSDQVRFESTLKGYDIAAVRSCNEFESEWLELLEEKIMLKPVFPVGILPPVITP
;
A
#
# COMPACT_ATOMS: atom_id res chain seq x y z
N MET A 1 -7.67 26.92 -6.54
CA MET A 1 -8.33 26.49 -5.29
C MET A 1 -9.65 25.86 -5.70
N GLY A 2 -9.70 24.53 -5.76
CA GLY A 2 -10.87 23.75 -6.17
C GLY A 2 -11.21 22.74 -5.08
N ASN A 3 -12.49 22.63 -4.79
CA ASN A 3 -13.05 21.99 -3.61
C ASN A 3 -13.01 20.47 -3.80
N GLY A 4 -11.89 19.82 -3.45
CA GLY A 4 -11.75 18.37 -3.53
C GLY A 4 -11.97 17.74 -2.17
N ILE A 5 -13.17 17.22 -1.91
CA ILE A 5 -13.38 16.29 -0.79
C ILE A 5 -12.35 15.17 -0.96
N ILE A 6 -11.44 15.02 0.00
CA ILE A 6 -10.60 13.84 0.09
C ILE A 6 -11.60 12.71 0.34
N TYR A 7 -11.90 11.89 -0.67
CA TYR A 7 -12.80 10.75 -0.51
C TYR A 7 -12.13 9.75 0.43
N THR A 8 -12.40 9.90 1.73
CA THR A 8 -11.96 8.97 2.75
C THR A 8 -12.67 7.66 2.50
N ARG A 9 -11.91 6.63 2.16
CA ARG A 9 -12.43 5.28 1.98
C ARG A 9 -12.70 4.68 3.35
N THR A 10 -13.96 4.35 3.63
CA THR A 10 -14.42 3.96 4.97
C THR A 10 -15.21 2.66 4.98
N LYS A 11 -15.60 2.14 3.83
CA LYS A 11 -16.22 0.81 3.68
C LYS A 11 -15.50 -0.02 2.61
N PRO A 12 -15.62 -1.36 2.65
CA PRO A 12 -14.99 -2.23 1.66
C PRO A 12 -15.29 -1.86 0.20
N ASP A 13 -16.53 -1.45 -0.10
CA ASP A 13 -16.95 -1.06 -1.45
C ASP A 13 -16.12 0.10 -2.03
N ASP A 14 -15.63 1.02 -1.18
CA ASP A 14 -14.84 2.18 -1.62
C ASP A 14 -13.47 1.75 -2.21
N PHE A 15 -13.02 0.53 -1.90
CA PHE A 15 -11.78 -0.05 -2.40
C PHE A 15 -11.97 -0.89 -3.67
N THR A 16 -13.24 -1.05 -4.12
CA THR A 16 -13.57 -1.75 -5.37
C THR A 16 -13.59 -0.83 -6.60
N VAL A 17 -13.31 0.46 -6.38
CA VAL A 17 -13.26 1.49 -7.43
C VAL A 17 -11.90 2.20 -7.44
N PRO A 18 -11.39 2.61 -8.61
CA PRO A 18 -10.08 3.23 -8.71
C PRO A 18 -9.97 4.51 -7.84
N PRO A 19 -8.84 4.71 -7.15
CA PRO A 19 -8.57 5.94 -6.37
C PRO A 19 -8.52 7.19 -7.22
N THR A 20 -9.23 8.22 -6.76
CA THR A 20 -9.21 9.56 -7.35
C THR A 20 -7.92 10.34 -7.05
N TRP A 21 -7.14 9.91 -6.06
CA TRP A 21 -5.88 10.56 -5.67
C TRP A 21 -4.67 10.07 -6.46
N ILE A 22 -4.80 9.00 -7.27
CA ILE A 22 -3.76 8.56 -8.20
C ILE A 22 -3.83 9.43 -9.46
N PRO A 23 -2.73 10.11 -9.85
CA PRO A 23 -2.77 11.13 -10.89
C PRO A 23 -2.71 10.58 -12.32
N PHE A 24 -2.54 9.27 -12.50
CA PHE A 24 -2.43 8.60 -13.79
C PHE A 24 -3.46 7.48 -13.97
N PRO A 25 -3.80 7.08 -15.21
CA PRO A 25 -4.74 6.00 -15.48
C PRO A 25 -4.30 4.69 -14.82
N ASN A 26 -5.18 4.12 -14.00
CA ASN A 26 -4.91 2.88 -13.28
C ASN A 26 -6.19 2.05 -13.09
N ASN A 27 -6.01 0.78 -12.79
CA ASN A 27 -7.07 -0.15 -12.43
C ASN A 27 -6.85 -0.75 -11.03
N LEU A 28 -6.20 0.01 -10.13
CA LEU A 28 -5.90 -0.44 -8.77
C LEU A 28 -7.18 -0.53 -7.95
N VAL A 29 -7.78 -1.72 -7.96
CA VAL A 29 -9.01 -2.05 -7.23
C VAL A 29 -8.88 -3.41 -6.58
N PHE A 30 -9.47 -3.54 -5.39
CA PHE A 30 -9.65 -4.85 -4.76
C PHE A 30 -10.91 -5.52 -5.30
N ARG A 31 -10.89 -6.85 -5.38
CA ARG A 31 -12.14 -7.61 -5.42
C ARG A 31 -12.81 -7.52 -4.05
N LEU A 32 -14.14 -7.50 -4.00
CA LEU A 32 -14.87 -7.35 -2.74
C LEU A 32 -14.45 -8.41 -1.69
N TYR A 33 -14.26 -9.66 -2.11
CA TYR A 33 -13.83 -10.74 -1.21
C TYR A 33 -12.39 -10.56 -0.69
N GLU A 34 -11.52 -9.82 -1.39
CA GLU A 34 -10.14 -9.55 -0.96
C GLU A 34 -10.13 -8.49 0.12
N ILE A 35 -10.82 -7.37 -0.14
CA ILE A 35 -10.91 -6.28 0.83
C ILE A 35 -11.69 -6.74 2.06
N MET A 36 -12.73 -7.56 1.94
CA MET A 36 -13.45 -8.09 3.11
C MET A 36 -12.55 -8.92 4.03
N LYS A 37 -11.62 -9.70 3.48
CA LYS A 37 -10.65 -10.47 4.28
C LYS A 37 -9.69 -9.53 5.03
N LEU A 38 -9.15 -8.53 4.34
CA LEU A 38 -8.28 -7.52 4.94
C LEU A 38 -9.03 -6.73 6.02
N TRP A 39 -10.27 -6.33 5.73
CA TRP A 39 -11.14 -5.60 6.64
C TRP A 39 -11.46 -6.38 7.92
N ALA A 40 -11.73 -7.68 7.80
CA ALA A 40 -11.90 -8.54 8.96
C ALA A 40 -10.62 -8.57 9.80
N SER A 41 -9.46 -8.84 9.17
CA SER A 41 -8.17 -8.91 9.87
C SER A 41 -7.71 -7.58 10.49
N SER A 42 -8.10 -6.44 9.91
CA SER A 42 -7.70 -5.11 10.41
C SER A 42 -8.62 -4.60 11.53
N ASN A 43 -9.89 -5.04 11.55
CA ASN A 43 -10.84 -4.72 12.63
C ASN A 43 -10.81 -5.73 13.77
N GLU A 44 -10.14 -6.86 13.57
CA GLU A 44 -9.73 -7.74 14.65
C GLU A 44 -8.67 -7.02 15.48
N VAL A 45 -9.14 -6.21 16.44
CA VAL A 45 -8.40 -5.82 17.65
C VAL A 45 -8.21 -7.04 18.55
N GLU A 46 -8.05 -8.24 17.99
CA GLU A 46 -7.54 -9.35 18.78
C GLU A 46 -6.04 -9.16 18.85
N ALA A 47 -5.63 -8.67 20.01
CA ALA A 47 -4.37 -9.02 20.60
C ALA A 47 -3.98 -10.46 20.19
N ASN A 48 -2.99 -10.56 19.32
CA ASN A 48 -2.16 -11.77 19.17
C ASN A 48 -1.76 -12.24 20.59
N ILE A 49 -1.28 -13.48 20.76
CA ILE A 49 -0.61 -13.97 21.99
C ILE A 49 0.34 -12.92 22.62
N SER A 50 0.91 -12.01 21.82
CA SER A 50 1.76 -10.89 22.25
C SER A 50 1.05 -9.60 22.70
N ASP A 51 -0.28 -9.52 22.70
CA ASP A 51 -1.07 -8.31 23.01
C ASP A 51 -0.87 -7.11 22.07
N VAL A 52 -0.35 -7.34 20.85
CA VAL A 52 -0.09 -6.30 19.84
C VAL A 52 -0.64 -6.74 18.50
N SER A 53 -1.57 -5.95 17.94
CA SER A 53 -2.18 -6.23 16.64
C SER A 53 -1.18 -6.03 15.48
N ASP A 54 -1.44 -6.70 14.37
CA ASP A 54 -0.62 -6.58 13.16
C ASP A 54 -0.63 -5.15 12.59
N GLN A 55 -1.76 -4.44 12.73
CA GLN A 55 -1.86 -3.03 12.36
C GLN A 55 -0.88 -2.16 13.16
N VAL A 56 -0.79 -2.35 14.49
CA VAL A 56 0.14 -1.60 15.33
C VAL A 56 1.59 -1.92 14.97
N ARG A 57 1.90 -3.19 14.66
CA ARG A 57 3.24 -3.60 14.20
C ARG A 57 3.61 -2.91 12.90
N PHE A 58 2.71 -2.93 11.93
CA PHE A 58 2.90 -2.30 10.63
C PHE A 58 3.13 -0.79 10.77
N GLU A 59 2.29 -0.09 11.54
CA GLU A 59 2.44 1.35 11.79
C GLU A 59 3.76 1.69 12.51
N SER A 60 4.19 0.83 13.43
CA SER A 60 5.46 1.02 14.15
C SER A 60 6.65 0.90 13.20
N THR A 61 6.63 -0.07 12.28
CA THR A 61 7.63 -0.17 11.21
C THR A 61 7.61 1.07 10.34
N LEU A 62 6.43 1.55 9.92
CA LEU A 62 6.30 2.76 9.09
C LEU A 62 6.86 4.02 9.77
N LYS A 63 6.73 4.13 11.10
CA LYS A 63 7.32 5.23 11.86
C LYS A 63 8.85 5.14 11.90
N GLY A 64 9.40 3.94 12.12
CA GLY A 64 10.82 3.74 12.42
C GLY A 64 11.79 3.58 11.24
N TYR A 65 11.34 3.35 10.01
CA TYR A 65 12.25 3.18 8.86
C TYR A 65 12.80 4.51 8.32
N ASP A 66 14.01 4.50 7.78
CA ASP A 66 14.59 5.67 7.08
C ASP A 66 14.44 5.58 5.55
N ILE A 67 14.50 4.36 5.00
CA ILE A 67 14.46 4.09 3.55
C ILE A 67 13.60 2.85 3.29
N ALA A 68 12.81 2.86 2.21
CA ALA A 68 12.07 1.70 1.73
C ALA A 68 12.76 1.09 0.49
N ALA A 69 13.29 -0.13 0.61
CA ALA A 69 13.78 -0.89 -0.54
C ALA A 69 12.61 -1.66 -1.18
N VAL A 70 12.27 -1.34 -2.43
CA VAL A 70 11.11 -1.92 -3.13
C VAL A 70 11.58 -2.79 -4.28
N ARG A 71 11.09 -4.04 -4.34
CA ARG A 71 11.37 -4.96 -5.44
C ARG A 71 10.57 -4.55 -6.68
N SER A 72 11.08 -3.55 -7.36
CA SER A 72 10.50 -2.89 -8.54
C SER A 72 11.64 -2.19 -9.30
N CYS A 73 11.32 -1.54 -10.41
CA CYS A 73 12.26 -0.81 -11.24
C CYS A 73 11.57 0.32 -12.00
N ASN A 74 12.30 1.41 -12.22
CA ASN A 74 11.78 2.64 -12.83
C ASN A 74 11.36 2.42 -14.29
N GLU A 75 11.97 1.46 -14.99
CA GLU A 75 11.66 1.14 -16.38
C GLU A 75 10.22 0.66 -16.60
N PHE A 76 9.60 0.11 -15.55
CA PHE A 76 8.24 -0.45 -15.62
C PHE A 76 7.24 0.26 -14.70
N GLU A 77 7.68 0.79 -13.57
CA GLU A 77 6.78 1.29 -12.51
C GLU A 77 7.17 2.69 -12.00
N SER A 78 7.80 3.53 -12.84
CA SER A 78 8.24 4.88 -12.46
C SER A 78 7.16 5.73 -11.78
N GLU A 79 5.97 5.84 -12.39
CA GLU A 79 4.86 6.63 -11.85
C GLU A 79 4.38 6.10 -10.48
N TRP A 80 4.44 4.79 -10.27
CA TRP A 80 4.10 4.15 -9.00
C TRP A 80 5.16 4.39 -7.93
N LEU A 81 6.44 4.32 -8.29
CA LEU A 81 7.56 4.56 -7.38
C LEU A 81 7.58 6.03 -6.92
N GLU A 82 7.37 6.97 -7.84
CA GLU A 82 7.23 8.40 -7.53
C GLU A 82 6.03 8.65 -6.61
N LEU A 83 4.87 8.08 -6.93
CA LEU A 83 3.68 8.18 -6.08
C LEU A 83 3.91 7.61 -4.67
N LEU A 84 4.63 6.49 -4.58
CA LEU A 84 4.95 5.84 -3.32
C LEU A 84 5.83 6.74 -2.45
N GLU A 85 6.90 7.30 -3.02
CA GLU A 85 7.81 8.20 -2.32
C GLU A 85 7.13 9.52 -1.91
N GLU A 86 6.47 10.19 -2.86
CA GLU A 86 6.01 11.56 -2.70
C GLU A 86 4.69 11.72 -1.95
N LYS A 87 3.79 10.72 -2.01
CA LYS A 87 2.44 10.85 -1.47
C LYS A 87 2.06 9.82 -0.42
N ILE A 88 2.69 8.64 -0.42
CA ILE A 88 2.30 7.53 0.45
C ILE A 88 3.27 7.36 1.61
N MET A 89 4.56 7.15 1.30
CA MET A 89 5.60 6.83 2.26
C MET A 89 6.27 8.07 2.85
N LEU A 90 6.38 9.16 2.08
CA LEU A 90 7.03 10.42 2.49
C LEU A 90 8.46 10.21 2.99
N LYS A 91 9.13 9.16 2.48
CA LYS A 91 10.49 8.75 2.79
C LYS A 91 11.13 8.16 1.53
N PRO A 92 12.47 8.21 1.38
CA PRO A 92 13.15 7.71 0.19
C PRO A 92 12.75 6.28 -0.18
N VAL A 93 12.39 6.08 -1.45
CA VAL A 93 12.07 4.78 -2.03
C VAL A 93 13.18 4.37 -2.98
N PHE A 94 13.82 3.22 -2.70
CA PHE A 94 14.90 2.69 -3.51
C PHE A 94 14.45 1.44 -4.27
N PRO A 95 14.27 1.49 -5.60
CA PRO A 95 13.97 0.31 -6.39
C PRO A 95 15.20 -0.61 -6.45
N VAL A 96 15.07 -1.86 -6.01
CA VAL A 96 16.17 -2.85 -6.00
C VAL A 96 16.15 -3.80 -7.21
N GLY A 97 15.38 -3.45 -8.24
CA GLY A 97 15.20 -4.25 -9.43
C GLY A 97 14.19 -5.39 -9.25
N ILE A 98 13.88 -6.05 -10.37
CA ILE A 98 13.12 -7.29 -10.38
C ILE A 98 14.13 -8.42 -10.24
N LEU A 99 14.07 -9.16 -9.13
CA LEU A 99 14.87 -10.38 -9.00
C LEU A 99 14.38 -11.38 -10.04
N PRO A 100 15.22 -11.81 -11.01
CA PRO A 100 14.84 -12.88 -11.91
C PRO A 100 14.50 -14.13 -11.09
N PRO A 101 13.48 -14.91 -11.49
CA PRO A 101 13.18 -16.16 -10.82
C PRO A 101 14.44 -17.02 -10.80
N VAL A 102 14.74 -17.64 -9.66
CA VAL A 102 15.80 -18.64 -9.59
C VAL A 102 15.36 -19.79 -10.48
N ILE A 103 16.04 -19.97 -11.61
CA ILE A 103 15.83 -21.12 -12.48
C ILE A 103 16.54 -22.29 -11.79
N THR A 104 15.81 -23.05 -10.99
CA THR A 104 16.28 -24.36 -10.54
C THR A 104 16.20 -25.34 -11.72
N PRO A 105 17.29 -26.04 -12.08
CA PRO A 105 17.28 -27.08 -13.13
C PRO A 105 16.28 -28.20 -12.87
#